data_AF-A0AA50XVQ6-F1
#
_entry.id   AF-A0AA50XVQ6-F1
#
_cell.length_a   1.000
_cell.length_b   1.000
_cell.length_c   1.000
_cell.angle_alpha   90.00
_cell.angle_beta   90.00
_cell.angle_gamma   90.00
#
_symmetry.space_group_name_H-M   'P 1'
#
loop_
_entity.id
_entity.type
_entity.pdbx_description
1 polymer ?
#
loop_
_entity_poly.entity_id
_entity_poly.type
_entity_poly.pdbx_seq_one_letter_code
_entity_poly.pdbx_strand_id
1 'polypeptide(L)' 'LGLNMKQIVANQKVKIPEGLTVHVKSRLVTVKGPRGVLKRNFKHLAVDIRMVNPRLLKVEKWFG' A
#
# COMPACT_ATOMS: atom_id res chain seq x y z
N LEU A 1 -8.63 -11.20 35.16
CA LEU A 1 -8.58 -11.39 33.70
C LEU A 1 -8.64 -10.02 33.04
N GLY A 2 -7.50 -9.50 32.54
CA GLY A 2 -7.48 -8.22 31.84
C GLY A 2 -7.90 -8.38 30.38
N LEU A 3 -8.67 -7.42 29.85
CA LEU A 3 -9.01 -7.35 28.44
C LEU A 3 -7.71 -7.12 27.64
N ASN A 4 -7.34 -8.08 26.78
CA ASN A 4 -6.20 -7.93 25.88
C ASN A 4 -6.67 -7.29 24.56
N MET A 5 -6.23 -6.06 24.28
CA MET A 5 -6.61 -5.33 23.08
C MET A 5 -5.92 -5.96 21.86
N LYS A 6 -6.70 -6.43 20.90
CA LYS A 6 -6.16 -7.01 19.65
C LYS A 6 -6.31 -6.01 18.52
N GLN A 7 -5.18 -5.59 17.94
CA GLN A 7 -5.20 -4.80 16.70
C GLN A 7 -5.54 -5.72 15.53
N ILE A 8 -6.76 -5.61 15.03
CA ILE A 8 -7.25 -6.45 13.93
C ILE A 8 -6.69 -5.97 12.59
N VAL A 9 -6.54 -4.67 12.40
CA VAL A 9 -6.01 -4.07 11.18
C VAL A 9 -5.14 -2.86 11.50
N ALA A 10 -3.92 -2.87 10.96
CA ALA A 10 -3.09 -1.69 10.83
C ALA A 10 -3.20 -1.18 9.40
N ASN A 11 -3.36 0.13 9.20
CA ASN A 11 -3.38 0.67 7.85
C ASN A 11 -2.68 2.02 7.73
N GLN A 12 -2.18 2.30 6.53
CA GLN A 12 -1.59 3.58 6.17
C GLN A 12 -2.07 4.02 4.79
N LYS A 13 -2.29 5.32 4.64
CA LYS A 13 -2.63 5.96 3.37
C LYS A 13 -1.41 6.72 2.83
N VAL A 14 -1.16 6.57 1.54
CA VAL A 14 -0.09 7.25 0.81
C VAL A 14 -0.72 8.11 -0.27
N LYS A 15 -0.56 9.43 -0.15
CA LYS A 15 -0.99 10.39 -1.18
C LYS A 15 -0.01 10.37 -2.34
N ILE A 16 -0.52 10.42 -3.56
CA ILE A 16 0.29 10.43 -4.78
C ILE A 16 0.43 11.88 -5.25
N PRO A 17 1.65 12.43 -5.31
CA PRO A 17 1.89 13.80 -5.78
C PRO A 17 1.56 13.98 -7.27
N GLU A 18 1.44 15.23 -7.72
CA GLU A 18 1.30 15.56 -9.15
C GLU A 18 2.48 15.05 -9.99
N GLY A 19 2.20 14.76 -11.27
CA GLY A 19 3.18 14.21 -12.20
C GLY A 19 3.58 12.74 -11.96
N LEU A 20 2.95 12.07 -10.98
CA LEU A 20 3.19 10.66 -10.68
C LEU A 20 1.94 9.82 -10.96
N THR A 21 2.16 8.64 -11.53
CA THR A 21 1.14 7.59 -11.69
C THR A 21 1.59 6.35 -10.95
N VAL A 22 0.69 5.77 -10.14
CA VAL A 22 0.94 4.53 -9.40
C VAL A 22 -0.03 3.45 -9.85
N HIS A 23 0.49 2.24 -10.06
CA HIS A 23 -0.30 1.05 -10.34
C HIS A 23 0.09 -0.07 -9.39
N VAL A 24 -0.90 -0.84 -8.93
CA VAL A 24 -0.69 -2.00 -8.06
C VAL A 24 -1.38 -3.20 -8.67
N LYS A 25 -0.62 -4.27 -8.88
CA LYS A 25 -1.16 -5.57 -9.35
C LYS A 25 -0.47 -6.70 -8.60
N SER A 26 -1.24 -7.53 -7.89
CA SER A 26 -0.71 -8.69 -7.16
C SER A 26 0.47 -8.35 -6.23
N ARG A 27 0.36 -7.25 -5.46
CA ARG A 27 1.41 -6.70 -4.57
C ARG A 27 2.70 -6.25 -5.27
N LEU A 28 2.71 -6.15 -6.60
CA LEU A 28 3.73 -5.45 -7.36
C LEU A 28 3.30 -3.99 -7.54
N VAL A 29 4.03 -3.07 -6.93
CA VAL A 29 3.81 -1.64 -7.05
C VAL A 29 4.71 -1.09 -8.14
N THR A 30 4.13 -0.37 -9.09
CA THR A 30 4.84 0.35 -10.14
C THR A 30 4.55 1.84 -10.00
N VAL A 31 5.59 2.66 -9.91
CA VAL A 31 5.49 4.12 -9.85
C VAL A 31 6.16 4.69 -11.11
N LYS A 32 5.42 5.50 -11.86
CA LYS A 32 5.93 6.20 -13.04
C LYS A 32 5.94 7.70 -12.77
N GLY A 33 7.01 8.37 -13.16
CA GLY A 33 7.14 9.83 -13.07
C GLY A 33 8.16 10.36 -14.08
N PRO A 34 8.48 11.66 -14.04
CA PRO A 34 9.35 12.30 -15.02
C PRO A 34 10.79 11.75 -15.03
N ARG A 35 11.22 11.15 -13.92
CA ARG A 35 12.57 10.55 -13.77
C ARG A 35 12.62 9.05 -14.14
N GLY A 36 11.53 8.50 -14.68
CA GLY A 36 11.45 7.10 -15.10
C GLY A 36 10.47 6.27 -14.25
N VAL A 37 10.79 4.98 -14.10
CA VAL A 37 9.86 3.99 -13.54
C VAL A 37 10.53 3.18 -12.43
N LEU A 38 9.88 3.13 -11.26
CA LEU A 38 10.27 2.27 -10.15
C LEU A 38 9.28 1.09 -10.05
N LYS A 39 9.81 -0.11 -9.78
CA LYS A 39 9.02 -1.31 -9.51
C LYS A 39 9.49 -1.96 -8.23
N ARG A 40 8.57 -2.28 -7.32
CA ARG A 40 8.88 -3.01 -6.08
C ARG A 40 7.85 -4.10 -5.82
N ASN A 41 8.37 -5.31 -5.56
CA ASN A 41 7.56 -6.51 -5.30
C ASN A 41 7.42 -6.75 -3.79
N PHE A 42 6.19 -6.77 -3.30
CA PHE A 42 5.85 -7.04 -1.89
C PHE A 42 5.15 -8.40 -1.69
N LYS A 43 5.23 -9.33 -2.66
CA LYS A 43 4.58 -10.66 -2.55
C LYS A 43 5.04 -11.49 -1.35
N HIS A 44 6.23 -11.23 -0.82
CA HIS A 44 6.77 -11.89 0.38
C HIS A 44 6.10 -11.41 1.68
N LEU A 45 5.37 -10.29 1.66
CA LEU A 45 4.66 -9.74 2.81
C LEU A 45 3.17 -10.11 2.74
N ALA A 46 2.62 -10.49 3.89
CA ALA A 46 1.17 -10.68 4.10
C ALA A 46 0.48 -9.32 4.32
N VAL A 47 0.45 -8.48 3.28
CA VAL A 47 -0.19 -7.16 3.29
C VAL A 47 -1.13 -7.03 2.10
N ASP A 48 -2.20 -6.28 2.28
CA ASP A 48 -3.04 -5.80 1.19
C ASP A 48 -2.57 -4.42 0.76
N ILE A 49 -2.45 -4.22 -0.56
CA ILE A 49 -2.02 -2.96 -1.17
C ILE A 49 -2.96 -2.67 -2.32
N ARG A 50 -3.69 -1.56 -2.23
CA ARG A 50 -4.69 -1.19 -3.24
C ARG A 50 -4.78 0.31 -3.46
N MET A 51 -5.16 0.69 -4.68
CA MET A 51 -5.54 2.05 -5.00
C MET A 51 -6.94 2.31 -4.46
N VAL A 52 -7.11 3.32 -3.61
CA VAL A 52 -8.43 3.78 -3.16
C VAL A 52 -9.05 4.67 -4.24
N ASN A 53 -8.21 5.49 -4.87
CA ASN A 53 -8.50 6.29 -6.06
C ASN A 53 -7.15 6.60 -6.76
N PRO A 54 -7.14 7.30 -7.91
CA PRO A 54 -5.90 7.57 -8.65
C PRO A 54 -4.82 8.35 -7.89
N ARG A 55 -5.17 9.00 -6.76
CA ARG A 55 -4.29 9.89 -5.98
C ARG A 55 -4.04 9.39 -4.55
N LEU A 56 -4.57 8.23 -4.18
CA LEU A 56 -4.50 7.68 -2.83
C LEU A 56 -4.35 6.15 -2.86
N LEU A 57 -3.23 5.67 -2.33
CA LEU A 57 -2.95 4.26 -2.13
C LEU A 57 -3.15 3.92 -0.64
N LYS A 58 -3.71 2.75 -0.34
CA LYS A 58 -3.85 2.23 1.02
C LYS A 58 -3.08 0.92 1.15
N VAL A 59 -2.36 0.78 2.26
CA VAL A 59 -1.68 -0.45 2.69
C VAL A 59 -2.36 -0.92 3.97
N GLU A 60 -2.71 -2.20 4.05
CA GLU A 60 -3.36 -2.81 5.21
C GLU A 60 -2.63 -4.09 5.61
N LYS A 61 -2.40 -4.26 6.91
CA LYS A 61 -1.90 -5.51 7.52
C LYS A 61 -2.94 -6.00 8.50
N TRP A 62 -3.38 -7.24 8.31
CA TRP A 62 -4.37 -7.89 9.16
C TRP A 62 -3.67 -8.72 10.24
N PHE A 63 -4.17 -8.65 11.47
CA PHE A 63 -3.69 -9.43 12.62
C PHE A 63 -2.17 -9.32 12.82
N GLY A 64 -1.66 -8.09 12.70
CA GLY A 64 -0.24 -7.80 12.57
C GLY A 64 0.36 -7.04 13.73
#